data_AF-A0A2E2EQ82-F1
#
_entry.id   AF-A0A2E2EQ82-F1
#
_cell.length_a   1.000
_cell.length_b   1.000
_cell.length_c   1.000
_cell.angle_alpha   90.00
_cell.angle_beta   90.00
_cell.angle_gamma   90.00
#
_symmetry.space_group_name_H-M   'P 1'
#
loop_
_entity.id
_entity.type
_entity.pdbx_description
1 polymer ?
#
loop_
_entity_poly.entity_id
_entity_poly.type
_entity_poly.pdbx_seq_one_letter_code
_entity_poly.pdbx_strand_id
1 'polypeptide(L)' 'MGGTIFLGNYLGQWLDEKYDKDFWESTVTLISVFISMYLVISQVIKVSKDDD' A
#
# COMPACT_ATOMS: atom_id res chain seq x y z
N MET A 1 -4.52 0.07 -7.42
CA MET A 1 -4.43 1.42 -6.80
C MET A 1 -5.24 1.50 -5.52
N GLY A 2 -6.58 1.44 -5.57
CA GLY A 2 -7.38 1.49 -4.33
C GLY A 2 -7.22 0.26 -3.43
N GLY A 3 -7.14 -0.94 -4.02
CA GLY A 3 -7.04 -2.20 -3.25
C GLY A 3 -5.77 -2.32 -2.40
N THR A 4 -4.64 -1.79 -2.86
CA THR A 4 -3.37 -1.79 -2.12
C THR A 4 -3.44 -0.85 -0.91
N ILE A 5 -4.04 0.33 -1.07
CA ILE A 5 -4.26 1.29 0.01
C ILE A 5 -5.23 0.71 1.05
N PHE A 6 -6.31 0.07 0.61
CA PHE A 6 -7.28 -0.59 1.49
C PHE A 6 -6.66 -1.73 2.31
N LEU A 7 -5.84 -2.57 1.68
CA LEU A 7 -5.07 -3.61 2.37
C LEU A 7 -4.12 -3.01 3.41
N GLY A 8 -3.47 -1.89 3.08
CA GLY A 8 -2.59 -1.17 3.99
C GLY A 8 -3.33 -0.61 5.21
N ASN A 9 -4.50 0.00 5.01
CA ASN A 9 -5.30 0.51 6.13
C ASN A 9 -5.80 -0.62 7.04
N TYR A 10 -6.29 -1.73 6.47
CA TYR A 10 -6.69 -2.91 7.25
C TYR A 10 -5.52 -3.54 8.02
N LEU A 11 -4.34 -3.63 7.40
CA LEU A 11 -3.12 -4.09 8.08
C LEU A 11 -2.70 -3.14 9.19
N GLY A 12 -2.83 -1.83 8.97
CA GLY A 12 -2.54 -0.80 9.97
C GLY A 12 -3.43 -0.92 11.20
N GLN A 13 -4.75 -1.08 10.99
CA GLN A 13 -5.72 -1.23 12.07
C GLN A 13 -5.49 -2.51 12.89
N TRP A 14 -5.17 -3.62 12.23
CA TRP A 14 -4.82 -4.87 12.92
C TRP A 14 -3.55 -4.72 13.78
N LEU A 15 -2.60 -3.90 13.32
CA LEU A 15 -1.35 -3.64 14.03
C LEU A 15 -1.55 -2.69 15.20
N ASP A 16 -2.42 -1.68 15.07
CA ASP A 16 -2.86 -0.83 16.18
C ASP A 16 -3.52 -1.68 17.28
N GLU A 17 -4.41 -2.62 16.93
CA GLU A 17 -5.07 -3.53 17.88
C GLU A 17 -4.09 -4.52 18.54
N LYS A 18 -3.06 -4.95 17.80
CA LYS A 18 -2.01 -5.86 18.31
C LYS A 18 -1.06 -5.17 19.29
N TYR A 19 -0.72 -3.91 19.04
CA TYR A 19 0.32 -3.17 19.74
C TYR A 19 -0.21 -2.06 20.66
N ASP A 20 -1.52 -1.83 20.71
CA ASP A 20 -2.22 -0.79 21.51
C ASP A 20 -1.59 0.60 21.31
N LYS A 21 -1.28 0.90 20.05
CA LYS A 21 -0.43 2.02 19.65
C LYS A 21 -0.97 2.66 18.38
N ASP A 22 -1.76 3.72 18.49
CA ASP A 22 -2.39 4.53 17.41
C ASP A 22 -1.46 5.07 16.29
N PHE A 23 -0.15 4.79 16.33
CA PHE A 23 0.78 5.28 15.31
C PHE A 23 0.97 4.29 14.16
N TRP A 24 0.59 3.02 14.31
CA TRP A 24 0.82 2.02 13.28
C TRP A 24 -0.13 2.19 12.11
N GLU A 25 -1.41 2.52 12.36
CA GLU A 25 -2.36 2.77 11.27
C GLU A 25 -1.85 3.86 10.33
N SER A 26 -1.46 5.02 10.88
CA SER A 26 -0.96 6.17 10.10
C SER A 26 0.33 5.83 9.35
N THR A 27 1.26 5.13 10.00
CA THR A 27 2.54 4.71 9.40
C THR A 27 2.36 3.72 8.26
N VAL A 28 1.55 2.68 8.47
CA VAL A 28 1.28 1.64 7.47
C VAL A 28 0.47 2.19 6.30
N THR A 29 -0.47 3.09 6.56
CA THR A 29 -1.23 3.77 5.50
C THR A 29 -0.31 4.61 4.62
N LEU A 30 0.62 5.37 5.22
CA LEU A 30 1.61 6.16 4.48
C LEU A 30 2.50 5.25 3.60
N ILE A 31 3.02 4.16 4.16
CA ILE A 31 3.82 3.17 3.42
C ILE A 31 3.02 2.56 2.27
N SER A 32 1.74 2.26 2.50
CA SER A 32 0.86 1.69 1.48
C SER A 32 0.61 2.63 0.31
N VAL A 33 0.53 3.95 0.54
CA VAL A 33 0.47 4.96 -0.53
C VAL A 33 1.73 4.90 -1.39
N PHE A 34 2.92 4.84 -0.78
CA PHE A 34 4.18 4.72 -1.52
C PHE A 34 4.27 3.41 -2.34
N ILE A 35 3.87 2.28 -1.75
CA ILE A 35 3.81 1.00 -2.44
C ILE A 35 2.83 1.06 -3.61
N SER A 36 1.65 1.66 -3.42
CA SER A 36 0.65 1.82 -4.47
C SER A 36 1.22 2.63 -5.64
N MET A 37 1.93 3.74 -5.36
CA MET A 37 2.58 4.56 -6.38
C MET A 37 3.63 3.76 -7.16
N TYR A 38 4.47 2.98 -6.46
CA TYR A 38 5.46 2.11 -7.09
C TYR A 38 4.82 1.04 -7.97
N LEU A 39 3.77 0.38 -7.49
CA LEU A 39 3.06 -0.67 -8.22
C LEU A 39 2.40 -0.13 -9.48
N VAL A 40 1.92 1.11 -9.48
CA VAL A 40 1.39 1.77 -10.69
C VAL A 40 2.49 1.97 -11.70
N ILE A 41 3.63 2.53 -11.28
CA ILE A 41 4.79 2.77 -12.17
C ILE A 41 5.27 1.44 -12.75
N SER A 42 5.42 0.40 -11.92
CA SER A 42 5.83 -0.93 -12.36
C SER A 42 4.82 -1.57 -13.32
N GLN A 43 3.52 -1.40 -13.08
CA GLN A 43 2.47 -1.88 -13.99
C GLN A 43 2.55 -1.20 -15.35
N VAL A 44 2.70 0.13 -15.38
CA VAL A 44 2.82 0.88 -16.64
C VAL A 44 4.05 0.41 -17.43
N ILE A 45 5.20 0.27 -16.77
CA ILE A 45 6.44 -0.21 -17.41
C ILE A 45 6.29 -1.64 -17.94
N LYS A 46 5.61 -2.53 -17.20
CA LYS A 46 5.35 -3.90 -17.65
C LYS A 46 4.44 -3.94 -18.87
N VAL A 47 3.34 -3.20 -18.83
CA VAL A 47 2.41 -3.10 -19.97
C VAL A 47 3.14 -2.57 -21.21
N SER A 48 3.99 -1.54 -21.06
CA SER A 48 4.79 -1.02 -22.18
C SER A 48 5.85 -1.97 -22.72
N LYS A 49 6.22 -3.04 -21.99
CA LYS A 49 7.22 -4.03 -22.44
C LYS A 49 6.60 -5.28 -23.05
N ASP A 50 5.32 -5.51 -22.84
CA ASP A 50 4.58 -6.68 -23.37
C ASP A 50 3.94 -6.36 -24.73
N ASP A 51 3.92 -5.08 -25.12
CA ASP A 51 3.39 -4.56 -26.39
C ASP A 51 4.44 -4.53 -27.54
N ASP A 52 5.67 -5.02 -27.30
CA ASP A 52 6.77 -5.16 -28.29
C ASP A 52 7.07 -6.63 -28.64
#